data_AF-A0A9D5N3A8-F1
#
_entry.id   AF-A0A9D5N3A8-F1
#
_cell.length_a   1.000
_cell.length_b   1.000
_cell.length_c   1.000
_cell.angle_alpha   90.00
_cell.angle_beta   90.00
_cell.angle_gamma   90.00
#
_symmetry.space_group_name_H-M   'P 1'
#
loop_
_entity.id
_entity.type
_entity.pdbx_description
1 polymer ?
#
loop_
_entity_poly.entity_id
_entity_poly.type
_entity_poly.pdbx_seq_one_letter_code
_entity_poly.pdbx_strand_id
1 'polypeptide(L)'
;MHICEEEVTIADMKCTGMKNTGLKKTRMKNKNRNETGPKWKSILIPLLLAGCLVFPGIFSVFPAGPFLPDSFLSVSAAVYAAEPTAGEADPEEGSPAQAALSDRDRMLPDGEKPDDDLRVGDGDPALPAWYPKDPLSFPFYHDDKAPRVIDIADIFSGEEEQQMEARLAELRTSLGKDIVILADVSTYGLSRSVYAADFYDFNGYGIGPDREGVCLMICMEPGNRGWWCCCTGPVTRGLYDETVANQIDDMLYVYMKAGDYGAGVADWIENIRRLYTTGSPYSEEWAVMDEASFKRFHDLDAPRVVDDAKILSDSEIEKLTQKAADLSDKYGVDVVIHTARSQGALDRDTYSRKYFLSHGYGFSDEYDGIQLTIFKRPGYTGAVNIYASGKGLKKLSEVNKNRLEDRCDGLISGGEYYEGASQWLDQTGHMLRTGRAPRSSASWRFTTILEMLAGLIFGSFSLGKAKARMATPQTKENANSYIVQKSIRIRNIANRLLDSRVSEVYSPVKRESSDSGDHSSGGGSSTFHSSYSGSSGSSHSGSGRDF
;
A
#
# COMPACT_ATOMS: atom_id res chain seq x y z
N MET A 1 -48.06 -38.34 9.00
CA MET A 1 -49.06 -39.00 9.86
C MET A 1 -48.96 -38.32 11.22
N HIS A 2 -50.02 -37.58 11.63
CA HIS A 2 -50.27 -36.88 12.92
C HIS A 2 -49.21 -35.87 13.41
N ILE A 3 -49.44 -34.54 13.52
CA ILE A 3 -50.41 -33.69 14.26
C ILE A 3 -50.38 -33.87 15.79
N CYS A 4 -50.02 -32.80 16.51
CA CYS A 4 -50.57 -32.25 17.78
C CYS A 4 -49.85 -30.90 18.06
N GLU A 5 -50.50 -29.73 17.99
CA GLU A 5 -51.22 -28.98 19.07
C GLU A 5 -50.26 -28.39 20.13
N GLU A 6 -49.97 -27.08 20.13
CA GLU A 6 -50.69 -25.90 20.69
C GLU A 6 -50.53 -25.77 22.23
N GLU A 7 -49.94 -24.66 22.70
CA GLU A 7 -50.51 -23.86 23.81
C GLU A 7 -49.79 -22.50 23.99
N VAL A 8 -50.60 -21.45 24.06
CA VAL A 8 -50.30 -20.06 24.36
C VAL A 8 -50.65 -19.81 25.83
N THR A 9 -49.83 -19.07 26.57
CA THR A 9 -50.26 -18.45 27.84
C THR A 9 -49.88 -16.96 27.88
N ILE A 10 -50.92 -16.14 28.02
CA ILE A 10 -50.91 -14.71 28.33
C ILE A 10 -51.20 -14.58 29.84
N ALA A 11 -50.46 -13.74 30.56
CA ALA A 11 -50.87 -13.21 31.87
C ALA A 11 -50.25 -11.83 32.16
N ASP A 12 -51.11 -10.81 32.01
CA ASP A 12 -51.37 -9.64 32.85
C ASP A 12 -50.30 -8.62 33.32
N MET A 13 -50.47 -7.43 32.73
CA MET A 13 -50.47 -6.06 33.27
C MET A 13 -50.55 -5.87 34.80
N LYS A 14 -49.76 -4.88 35.30
CA LYS A 14 -50.34 -3.71 36.00
C LYS A 14 -49.42 -2.48 36.04
N CYS A 15 -50.09 -1.34 35.84
CA CYS A 15 -49.63 0.04 35.70
C CYS A 15 -49.06 0.68 36.97
N THR A 16 -48.25 1.74 36.78
CA THR A 16 -48.36 3.13 37.32
C THR A 16 -46.98 3.81 37.15
N GLY A 17 -46.77 5.08 36.82
CA GLY A 17 -47.61 6.25 36.59
C GLY A 17 -46.70 7.42 36.12
N MET A 18 -47.28 8.34 35.36
CA MET A 18 -46.66 9.54 34.76
C MET A 18 -45.97 10.49 35.77
N LYS A 19 -44.95 11.24 35.31
CA LYS A 19 -44.94 12.74 35.31
C LYS A 19 -43.66 13.35 34.67
N ASN A 20 -43.88 13.90 33.48
CA ASN A 20 -43.40 15.13 32.83
C ASN A 20 -42.28 16.04 33.42
N THR A 21 -41.58 16.65 32.45
CA THR A 21 -40.99 18.03 32.36
C THR A 21 -39.54 18.28 32.77
N GLY A 22 -38.78 18.95 31.88
CA GLY A 22 -37.55 19.66 32.29
C GLY A 22 -36.47 19.95 31.24
N LEU A 23 -36.79 20.60 30.12
CA LEU A 23 -35.81 21.20 29.20
C LEU A 23 -35.02 22.34 29.89
N LYS A 24 -33.68 22.31 29.90
CA LYS A 24 -32.86 23.55 29.97
C LYS A 24 -31.58 23.46 29.12
N LYS A 25 -31.50 24.41 28.18
CA LYS A 25 -30.35 24.80 27.35
C LYS A 25 -29.24 25.41 28.21
N THR A 26 -27.98 25.16 27.83
CA THR A 26 -26.83 25.98 28.24
C THR A 26 -26.16 26.58 27.01
N ARG A 27 -26.03 27.91 27.08
CA ARG A 27 -25.55 28.82 26.05
C ARG A 27 -24.10 29.18 26.37
N MET A 28 -23.21 29.01 25.40
CA MET A 28 -21.83 29.51 25.43
C MET A 28 -21.81 31.03 25.64
N LYS A 29 -20.94 31.48 26.55
CA LYS A 29 -20.52 32.89 26.68
C LYS A 29 -19.21 33.07 25.91
N ASN A 30 -19.24 34.01 24.99
CA ASN A 30 -18.08 34.60 24.32
C ASN A 30 -17.48 35.69 25.24
N LYS A 31 -16.15 35.83 25.27
CA LYS A 31 -15.45 36.92 25.99
C LYS A 31 -14.59 37.72 25.01
N ASN A 32 -14.74 39.04 25.11
CA ASN A 32 -14.15 40.13 24.33
C ASN A 32 -12.62 40.05 24.20
N ARG A 33 -12.02 40.33 23.03
CA ARG A 33 -11.74 41.65 22.40
C ARG A 33 -10.68 42.47 23.16
N ASN A 34 -9.53 42.70 22.53
CA ASN A 34 -8.76 43.93 22.64
C ASN A 34 -8.13 44.30 21.30
N GLU A 35 -8.07 45.60 21.08
CA GLU A 35 -7.74 46.40 19.90
C GLU A 35 -6.22 46.36 19.62
N THR A 36 -5.73 46.50 18.39
CA THR A 36 -5.48 47.76 17.66
C THR A 36 -5.27 47.51 16.16
N GLY A 37 -5.77 48.39 15.27
CA GLY A 37 -5.46 48.39 13.81
C GLY A 37 -4.36 49.39 13.45
N PRO A 38 -4.21 49.84 12.17
CA PRO A 38 -4.67 49.29 10.89
C PRO A 38 -3.52 49.21 9.83
N LYS A 39 -3.77 48.70 8.58
CA LYS A 39 -3.41 49.36 7.29
C LYS A 39 -3.67 48.53 5.97
N TRP A 40 -4.54 49.10 5.10
CA TRP A 40 -4.69 49.05 3.59
C TRP A 40 -5.21 47.76 2.89
N LYS A 41 -6.44 47.75 2.33
CA LYS A 41 -6.86 48.07 0.92
C LYS A 41 -6.12 47.20 -0.13
N SER A 42 -6.74 46.27 -0.88
CA SER A 42 -7.50 46.43 -2.15
C SER A 42 -7.78 44.99 -2.66
N ILE A 43 -8.95 44.50 -3.10
CA ILE A 43 -9.65 44.70 -4.40
C ILE A 43 -10.98 43.91 -4.30
N LEU A 44 -12.08 44.51 -4.78
CA LEU A 44 -13.43 43.92 -4.92
C LEU A 44 -13.74 43.78 -6.44
N ILE A 45 -14.49 42.71 -6.81
CA ILE A 45 -15.44 42.59 -7.95
C ILE A 45 -14.83 42.31 -9.36
N PRO A 46 -15.45 41.47 -10.26
CA PRO A 46 -16.81 40.89 -10.26
C PRO A 46 -16.94 39.37 -10.55
N LEU A 47 -18.00 38.74 -10.00
CA LEU A 47 -18.86 37.80 -10.75
C LEU A 47 -20.17 37.58 -9.95
N LEU A 48 -20.98 38.63 -9.97
CA LEU A 48 -22.39 38.64 -9.58
C LEU A 48 -23.16 38.80 -10.89
N LEU A 49 -23.73 37.72 -11.44
CA LEU A 49 -24.90 37.65 -12.35
C LEU A 49 -24.91 36.33 -13.13
N ALA A 50 -25.50 35.29 -12.56
CA ALA A 50 -26.22 34.22 -13.28
C ALA A 50 -26.80 33.22 -12.27
N GLY A 51 -27.81 33.66 -11.52
CA GLY A 51 -28.65 32.78 -10.72
C GLY A 51 -30.06 32.72 -11.31
N CYS A 52 -30.46 31.51 -11.67
CA CYS A 52 -31.83 30.96 -11.62
C CYS A 52 -32.87 31.42 -12.67
N LEU A 53 -33.31 30.50 -13.55
CA LEU A 53 -34.60 29.79 -13.46
C LEU A 53 -34.98 29.08 -14.79
N VAL A 54 -35.79 28.01 -14.63
CA VAL A 54 -36.74 27.38 -15.58
C VAL A 54 -36.34 26.02 -16.20
N PHE A 55 -36.88 24.96 -15.59
CA PHE A 55 -37.28 23.65 -16.18
C PHE A 55 -38.35 23.85 -17.27
N PRO A 56 -38.50 23.00 -18.32
CA PRO A 56 -39.23 21.72 -18.17
C PRO A 56 -38.82 20.57 -19.14
N GLY A 57 -39.42 19.39 -18.95
CA GLY A 57 -39.20 18.18 -19.76
C GLY A 57 -40.36 17.78 -20.70
N ILE A 58 -40.07 16.74 -21.51
CA ILE A 58 -40.94 15.73 -22.18
C ILE A 58 -42.02 16.22 -23.19
N PHE A 59 -41.80 16.04 -24.50
CA PHE A 59 -42.59 15.21 -25.47
C PHE A 59 -42.21 15.55 -26.94
N SER A 60 -41.70 14.53 -27.64
CA SER A 60 -41.99 14.06 -29.03
C SER A 60 -42.06 14.96 -30.28
N VAL A 61 -41.60 14.34 -31.39
CA VAL A 61 -42.05 14.41 -32.81
C VAL A 61 -41.05 15.04 -33.82
N PHE A 62 -40.43 14.15 -34.63
CA PHE A 62 -39.81 14.32 -35.98
C PHE A 62 -40.82 14.90 -37.01
N PRO A 63 -40.51 15.26 -38.30
CA PRO A 63 -39.25 15.10 -39.07
C PRO A 63 -38.88 16.32 -39.99
N ALA A 64 -37.84 16.08 -40.82
CA ALA A 64 -37.59 16.59 -42.18
C ALA A 64 -36.44 17.61 -42.37
N GLY A 65 -35.42 17.18 -43.13
CA GLY A 65 -34.44 18.06 -43.80
C GLY A 65 -35.07 18.79 -44.99
N PRO A 66 -34.33 19.22 -46.06
CA PRO A 66 -32.95 18.85 -46.44
C PRO A 66 -32.08 20.04 -46.94
N PHE A 67 -30.93 19.71 -47.53
CA PHE A 67 -30.13 20.45 -48.54
C PHE A 67 -28.85 21.23 -48.14
N LEU A 68 -27.74 20.62 -48.58
CA LEU A 68 -26.39 21.08 -48.97
C LEU A 68 -26.41 22.26 -50.01
N PRO A 69 -25.29 22.83 -50.54
CA PRO A 69 -23.88 22.36 -50.55
C PRO A 69 -22.72 23.39 -50.42
N ASP A 70 -21.50 22.83 -50.30
CA ASP A 70 -20.17 23.16 -50.86
C ASP A 70 -19.66 24.61 -50.98
N SER A 71 -18.42 24.85 -50.52
CA SER A 71 -17.26 25.09 -51.41
C SER A 71 -15.92 25.40 -50.67
N PHE A 72 -14.89 24.62 -51.05
CA PHE A 72 -13.51 25.02 -51.41
C PHE A 72 -12.58 25.75 -50.40
N LEU A 73 -11.46 25.10 -50.00
CA LEU A 73 -10.13 25.24 -50.63
C LEU A 73 -9.04 24.45 -49.89
N SER A 74 -8.27 23.70 -50.68
CA SER A 74 -6.97 23.06 -50.38
C SER A 74 -5.82 24.06 -50.46
N VAL A 75 -4.78 23.91 -49.63
CA VAL A 75 -3.35 24.10 -50.02
C VAL A 75 -2.46 23.18 -49.19
N SER A 76 -1.59 22.45 -49.87
CA SER A 76 -0.55 21.55 -49.37
C SER A 76 0.79 22.26 -49.07
N ALA A 77 1.63 21.53 -48.32
CA ALA A 77 3.10 21.39 -48.44
C ALA A 77 4.04 22.26 -47.57
N ALA A 78 4.79 21.56 -46.70
CA ALA A 78 6.26 21.56 -46.51
C ALA A 78 6.55 20.97 -45.11
N VAL A 79 6.90 19.69 -44.95
CA VAL A 79 8.24 19.08 -45.06
C VAL A 79 9.30 19.82 -44.23
N TYR A 80 9.68 19.23 -43.09
CA TYR A 80 11.04 19.33 -42.53
C TYR A 80 11.43 17.95 -41.99
N ALA A 81 12.35 17.30 -42.70
CA ALA A 81 13.11 16.14 -42.25
C ALA A 81 14.46 16.64 -41.73
N ALA A 82 14.95 16.07 -40.64
CA ALA A 82 16.33 16.23 -40.18
C ALA A 82 16.93 14.83 -40.03
N GLU A 83 17.89 14.50 -40.88
CA GLU A 83 18.77 13.34 -40.75
C GLU A 83 20.04 13.70 -39.96
N PRO A 84 20.71 12.70 -39.34
CA PRO A 84 21.90 12.89 -38.53
C PRO A 84 23.19 12.81 -39.35
N THR A 85 24.22 13.53 -38.93
CA THR A 85 25.56 13.48 -39.52
C THR A 85 26.43 12.40 -38.87
N ALA A 86 27.01 11.55 -39.71
CA ALA A 86 28.03 10.57 -39.39
C ALA A 86 29.42 11.20 -39.15
N GLY A 87 30.22 10.55 -38.29
CA GLY A 87 31.64 10.78 -38.12
C GLY A 87 32.33 9.46 -37.79
N GLU A 88 33.06 8.94 -38.78
CA GLU A 88 33.90 7.74 -38.77
C GLU A 88 35.27 8.03 -38.15
N ALA A 89 35.76 7.15 -37.28
CA ALA A 89 37.18 6.84 -37.09
C ALA A 89 37.33 5.51 -36.31
N ASP A 90 38.06 4.58 -36.90
CA ASP A 90 38.33 3.20 -36.45
C ASP A 90 39.82 3.10 -36.00
N PRO A 91 40.38 1.94 -35.55
CA PRO A 91 40.90 1.75 -34.20
C PRO A 91 42.44 1.53 -34.12
N GLU A 92 43.01 1.60 -32.92
CA GLU A 92 44.35 1.05 -32.65
C GLU A 92 44.42 0.25 -31.33
N GLU A 93 44.94 -0.97 -31.45
CA GLU A 93 45.36 -1.89 -30.40
C GLU A 93 46.61 -1.39 -29.65
N GLY A 94 46.79 -1.82 -28.40
CA GLY A 94 48.13 -1.86 -27.79
C GLY A 94 48.18 -1.88 -26.27
N SER A 95 48.24 -3.07 -25.68
CA SER A 95 48.94 -3.31 -24.39
C SER A 95 50.37 -3.74 -24.73
N PRO A 96 51.43 -3.39 -23.95
CA PRO A 96 51.74 -4.17 -22.74
C PRO A 96 52.36 -3.40 -21.55
N ALA A 97 52.07 -3.92 -20.36
CA ALA A 97 52.95 -4.17 -19.20
C ALA A 97 53.94 -3.11 -18.64
N GLN A 98 53.79 -2.93 -17.31
CA GLN A 98 54.81 -2.87 -16.24
C GLN A 98 55.59 -1.58 -15.89
N ALA A 99 55.64 -1.39 -14.57
CA ALA A 99 56.61 -0.67 -13.72
C ALA A 99 56.44 0.85 -13.50
N ALA A 100 56.03 1.23 -12.29
CA ALA A 100 56.93 1.83 -11.29
C ALA A 100 56.16 2.28 -10.03
N LEU A 101 56.62 1.79 -8.87
CA LEU A 101 56.51 2.47 -7.58
C LEU A 101 57.21 3.83 -7.67
N SER A 102 56.59 4.91 -7.15
CA SER A 102 57.06 5.68 -5.98
C SER A 102 56.41 7.08 -5.91
N ASP A 103 56.33 7.58 -4.67
CA ASP A 103 56.15 8.99 -4.26
C ASP A 103 54.71 9.55 -4.33
N ARG A 104 53.94 9.44 -3.23
CA ARG A 104 53.90 10.31 -2.04
C ARG A 104 53.49 11.76 -2.30
N ASP A 105 52.48 12.14 -1.53
CA ASP A 105 52.05 13.49 -1.16
C ASP A 105 51.42 14.37 -2.25
N ARG A 106 50.10 14.22 -2.40
CA ARG A 106 49.25 15.32 -2.84
C ARG A 106 47.96 15.38 -2.01
N MET A 107 47.87 16.45 -1.22
CA MET A 107 46.73 16.91 -0.43
C MET A 107 45.38 16.72 -1.13
N LEU A 108 44.42 16.14 -0.41
CA LEU A 108 42.99 16.28 -0.70
C LEU A 108 42.38 17.31 0.28
N PRO A 109 41.40 18.11 -0.18
CA PRO A 109 40.79 19.17 0.62
C PRO A 109 39.78 18.64 1.64
N ASP A 110 39.74 19.32 2.79
CA ASP A 110 38.87 19.04 3.93
C ASP A 110 37.37 19.03 3.57
N GLY A 111 36.62 18.04 4.06
CA GLY A 111 35.18 18.18 4.22
C GLY A 111 34.27 16.99 3.94
N GLU A 112 34.63 15.76 4.31
CA GLU A 112 33.65 14.68 4.51
C GLU A 112 34.01 13.94 5.82
N LYS A 113 33.05 13.86 6.75
CA LYS A 113 33.23 13.18 8.02
C LYS A 113 33.24 11.66 7.75
N PRO A 114 34.21 10.89 8.25
CA PRO A 114 34.11 9.44 8.22
C PRO A 114 33.02 9.00 9.20
N ASP A 115 32.19 8.05 8.78
CA ASP A 115 31.25 7.35 9.65
C ASP A 115 32.04 6.71 10.81
N ASP A 116 31.59 7.04 12.02
CA ASP A 116 32.26 6.74 13.28
C ASP A 116 31.84 5.33 13.76
N ASP A 117 32.21 4.31 12.99
CA ASP A 117 31.81 2.90 13.21
C ASP A 117 32.94 2.01 13.76
N LEU A 118 34.03 2.59 14.26
CA LEU A 118 35.08 1.86 14.99
C LEU A 118 35.02 2.17 16.49
N ARG A 119 33.92 1.76 17.12
CA ARG A 119 33.83 1.70 18.58
C ARG A 119 34.59 0.47 19.08
N VAL A 120 35.91 0.61 19.27
CA VAL A 120 36.74 -0.38 19.95
C VAL A 120 36.42 -0.35 21.44
N GLY A 121 35.50 -1.22 21.86
CA GLY A 121 35.20 -1.50 23.27
C GLY A 121 36.02 -2.71 23.75
N ASP A 122 36.53 -2.61 24.98
CA ASP A 122 37.38 -3.63 25.60
C ASP A 122 36.70 -5.02 25.67
N GLY A 123 37.24 -5.97 24.91
CA GLY A 123 36.89 -7.39 24.92
C GLY A 123 36.17 -7.86 23.66
N ASP A 124 36.85 -7.85 22.51
CA ASP A 124 36.30 -8.44 21.28
C ASP A 124 35.85 -9.88 21.54
N PRO A 125 34.60 -10.25 21.21
CA PRO A 125 34.20 -11.65 21.13
C PRO A 125 35.19 -12.37 20.21
N ALA A 126 35.63 -13.57 20.61
CA ALA A 126 36.46 -14.37 19.73
C ALA A 126 35.68 -14.65 18.42
N LEU A 127 36.21 -14.18 17.30
CA LEU A 127 35.64 -14.44 15.97
C LEU A 127 35.51 -15.96 15.73
N PRO A 128 34.57 -16.39 14.88
CA PRO A 128 34.37 -17.81 14.59
C PRO A 128 35.61 -18.52 14.07
N ALA A 129 35.70 -19.83 14.28
CA ALA A 129 36.87 -20.62 13.87
C ALA A 129 37.15 -20.62 12.36
N TRP A 130 36.12 -20.40 11.53
CA TRP A 130 36.25 -20.28 10.07
C TRP A 130 36.82 -18.92 9.63
N TYR A 131 36.86 -17.93 10.53
CA TYR A 131 37.30 -16.59 10.22
C TYR A 131 38.85 -16.52 10.13
N PRO A 132 39.42 -16.02 9.03
CA PRO A 132 40.87 -16.01 8.83
C PRO A 132 41.56 -14.97 9.72
N LYS A 133 42.79 -15.29 10.14
CA LYS A 133 43.63 -14.36 10.92
C LYS A 133 44.09 -13.14 10.12
N ASP A 134 44.19 -13.29 8.79
CA ASP A 134 44.55 -12.21 7.88
C ASP A 134 43.54 -12.18 6.72
N PRO A 135 42.41 -11.46 6.90
CA PRO A 135 41.32 -11.41 5.91
C PRO A 135 41.74 -10.85 4.55
N LEU A 136 42.60 -9.84 4.52
CA LEU A 136 43.00 -9.14 3.28
C LEU A 136 43.89 -9.99 2.37
N SER A 137 44.58 -10.99 2.92
CA SER A 137 45.41 -11.91 2.15
C SER A 137 44.73 -13.27 1.88
N PHE A 138 43.45 -13.39 2.21
CA PHE A 138 42.71 -14.63 2.07
C PHE A 138 42.62 -15.08 0.60
N PRO A 139 43.08 -16.29 0.24
CA PRO A 139 42.92 -16.81 -1.11
C PRO A 139 41.49 -17.29 -1.33
N PHE A 140 40.74 -16.62 -2.19
CA PHE A 140 39.40 -17.09 -2.57
C PHE A 140 39.46 -18.47 -3.24
N TYR A 141 38.47 -19.29 -2.92
CA TYR A 141 38.28 -20.63 -3.46
C TYR A 141 36.78 -20.88 -3.65
N HIS A 142 36.45 -22.00 -4.27
CA HIS A 142 35.08 -22.44 -4.49
C HIS A 142 34.87 -23.80 -3.84
N ASP A 143 33.89 -23.91 -2.94
CA ASP A 143 33.51 -25.17 -2.28
C ASP A 143 32.13 -25.64 -2.74
N ASP A 144 32.15 -26.63 -3.64
CA ASP A 144 30.95 -27.29 -4.14
C ASP A 144 30.18 -28.07 -3.08
N LYS A 145 30.82 -28.44 -1.95
CA LYS A 145 30.30 -29.33 -0.92
C LYS A 145 29.90 -28.62 0.37
N ALA A 146 30.20 -27.32 0.51
CA ALA A 146 29.75 -26.54 1.65
C ALA A 146 28.21 -26.62 1.79
N PRO A 147 27.65 -26.73 3.02
CA PRO A 147 26.21 -26.60 3.22
C PRO A 147 25.74 -25.21 2.77
N ARG A 148 24.51 -25.07 2.29
CA ARG A 148 23.93 -23.77 1.89
C ARG A 148 22.93 -23.25 2.93
N VAL A 149 22.58 -24.04 3.94
CA VAL A 149 21.82 -23.65 5.11
C VAL A 149 22.65 -23.90 6.36
N ILE A 150 22.97 -22.83 7.07
CA ILE A 150 23.78 -22.88 8.29
C ILE A 150 22.95 -22.25 9.40
N ASP A 151 22.42 -23.08 10.29
CA ASP A 151 21.61 -22.65 11.42
C ASP A 151 22.34 -22.84 12.75
N ILE A 152 23.16 -21.86 13.11
CA ILE A 152 23.82 -21.80 14.41
C ILE A 152 22.85 -21.30 15.49
N ALA A 153 21.81 -20.56 15.07
CA ALA A 153 20.81 -19.99 15.97
C ALA A 153 19.72 -20.98 16.41
N ASP A 154 19.64 -22.16 15.77
CA ASP A 154 18.63 -23.20 16.02
C ASP A 154 17.20 -22.63 15.90
N ILE A 155 16.98 -21.83 14.83
CA ILE A 155 15.70 -21.16 14.54
C ILE A 155 14.85 -21.90 13.52
N PHE A 156 15.42 -22.87 12.82
CA PHE A 156 14.74 -23.75 11.88
C PHE A 156 14.62 -25.15 12.48
N SER A 157 13.55 -25.85 12.11
CA SER A 157 13.45 -27.29 12.36
C SER A 157 14.31 -28.07 11.35
N GLY A 158 14.74 -29.27 11.72
CA GLY A 158 15.51 -30.13 10.80
C GLY A 158 14.77 -30.50 9.51
N GLU A 159 13.44 -30.47 9.50
CA GLU A 159 12.66 -30.64 8.27
C GLU A 159 12.74 -29.40 7.37
N GLU A 160 12.63 -28.19 7.95
CA GLU A 160 12.78 -26.93 7.21
C GLU A 160 14.19 -26.79 6.63
N GLU A 161 15.24 -27.12 7.39
CA GLU A 161 16.62 -27.14 6.90
C GLU A 161 16.77 -28.09 5.71
N GLN A 162 16.24 -29.31 5.81
CA GLN A 162 16.33 -30.30 4.74
C GLN A 162 15.59 -29.84 3.48
N GLN A 163 14.41 -29.24 3.64
CA GLN A 163 13.63 -28.71 2.52
C GLN A 163 14.34 -27.54 1.85
N MET A 164 14.88 -26.60 2.63
CA MET A 164 15.66 -25.47 2.12
C MET A 164 16.92 -25.96 1.40
N GLU A 165 17.69 -26.87 1.98
CA GLU A 165 18.90 -27.41 1.34
C GLU A 165 18.60 -28.11 0.01
N ALA A 166 17.57 -28.96 -0.02
CA ALA A 166 17.15 -29.62 -1.25
C ALA A 166 16.76 -28.60 -2.33
N ARG A 167 16.04 -27.54 -1.93
CA ARG A 167 15.63 -26.48 -2.84
C ARG A 167 16.81 -25.66 -3.35
N LEU A 168 17.74 -25.27 -2.49
CA LEU A 168 18.93 -24.51 -2.86
C LEU A 168 19.85 -25.31 -3.79
N ALA A 169 19.98 -26.63 -3.60
CA ALA A 169 20.74 -27.50 -4.51
C ALA A 169 20.14 -27.55 -5.92
N GLU A 170 18.80 -27.61 -6.03
CA GLU A 170 18.08 -27.53 -7.31
C GLU A 170 18.29 -26.17 -8.00
N LEU A 171 18.12 -25.07 -7.25
CA LEU A 171 18.29 -23.70 -7.76
C LEU A 171 19.72 -23.44 -8.21
N ARG A 172 20.70 -23.92 -7.46
CA ARG A 172 22.11 -23.81 -7.81
C ARG A 172 22.43 -24.44 -9.17
N THR A 173 21.86 -25.62 -9.42
CA THR A 173 22.03 -26.36 -10.68
C THR A 173 21.30 -25.68 -11.84
N SER A 174 20.07 -25.21 -11.61
CA SER A 174 19.22 -24.63 -12.67
C SER A 174 19.59 -23.20 -13.04
N LEU A 175 20.00 -22.37 -12.07
CA LEU A 175 20.29 -20.95 -12.26
C LEU A 175 21.77 -20.65 -12.51
N GLY A 176 22.67 -21.55 -12.08
CA GLY A 176 24.12 -21.27 -12.07
C GLY A 176 24.47 -20.07 -11.19
N LYS A 177 23.80 -19.97 -10.04
CA LYS A 177 23.99 -18.94 -8.99
C LYS A 177 24.02 -19.63 -7.62
N ASP A 178 24.83 -19.13 -6.70
CA ASP A 178 24.83 -19.65 -5.32
C ASP A 178 23.85 -18.86 -4.45
N ILE A 179 23.07 -19.56 -3.62
CA ILE A 179 22.14 -18.96 -2.68
C ILE A 179 22.42 -19.60 -1.32
N VAL A 180 22.75 -18.79 -0.32
CA VAL A 180 23.23 -19.24 0.98
C VAL A 180 22.38 -18.61 2.08
N ILE A 181 22.02 -19.40 3.10
CA ILE A 181 21.31 -18.98 4.30
C ILE A 181 22.24 -19.20 5.49
N LEU A 182 22.41 -18.14 6.28
CA LEU A 182 23.15 -18.16 7.55
C LEU A 182 22.24 -17.60 8.63
N ALA A 183 21.97 -18.38 9.67
CA ALA A 183 21.36 -17.90 10.91
C ALA A 183 22.36 -18.08 12.06
N ASP A 184 22.67 -17.00 12.76
CA ASP A 184 23.68 -16.98 13.83
C ASP A 184 23.17 -16.23 15.06
N VAL A 185 23.73 -16.57 16.22
CA VAL A 185 23.39 -15.97 17.52
C VAL A 185 24.13 -14.65 17.77
N SER A 186 25.14 -14.31 16.97
CA SER A 186 25.91 -13.06 17.05
C SER A 186 26.62 -12.72 15.73
N THR A 187 27.00 -11.45 15.57
CA THR A 187 27.94 -11.00 14.53
C THR A 187 29.38 -10.86 15.05
N TYR A 188 29.64 -11.25 16.31
CA TYR A 188 30.97 -11.23 16.93
C TYR A 188 31.63 -9.84 16.90
N GLY A 189 30.83 -8.79 17.08
CA GLY A 189 31.28 -7.40 17.07
C GLY A 189 31.37 -6.77 15.67
N LEU A 190 31.19 -7.54 14.59
CA LEU A 190 31.13 -7.03 13.23
C LEU A 190 29.73 -6.47 12.91
N SER A 191 29.63 -5.60 11.91
CA SER A 191 28.33 -5.25 11.33
C SER A 191 27.74 -6.47 10.59
N ARG A 192 26.41 -6.57 10.51
CA ARG A 192 25.76 -7.67 9.77
C ARG A 192 26.17 -7.71 8.29
N SER A 193 26.39 -6.55 7.68
CA SER A 193 26.82 -6.44 6.28
C SER A 193 28.20 -7.05 6.06
N VAL A 194 29.16 -6.72 6.94
CA VAL A 194 30.52 -7.27 6.90
C VAL A 194 30.49 -8.76 7.23
N TYR A 195 29.77 -9.18 8.27
CA TYR A 195 29.67 -10.59 8.65
C TYR A 195 29.09 -11.47 7.53
N ALA A 196 28.02 -11.01 6.87
CA ALA A 196 27.41 -11.72 5.75
C ALA A 196 28.36 -11.84 4.55
N ALA A 197 29.08 -10.76 4.22
CA ALA A 197 30.09 -10.73 3.17
C ALA A 197 31.26 -11.68 3.48
N ASP A 198 31.80 -11.59 4.69
CA ASP A 198 32.94 -12.40 5.14
C ASP A 198 32.59 -13.89 5.22
N PHE A 199 31.38 -14.21 5.70
CA PHE A 199 30.90 -15.58 5.67
C PHE A 199 30.82 -16.12 4.24
N TYR A 200 30.27 -15.34 3.30
CA TYR A 200 30.18 -15.74 1.91
C TYR A 200 31.57 -15.98 1.28
N ASP A 201 32.49 -15.04 1.53
CA ASP A 201 33.83 -15.02 0.94
C ASP A 201 34.77 -16.10 1.51
N PHE A 202 34.80 -16.29 2.83
CA PHE A 202 35.77 -17.16 3.50
C PHE A 202 35.37 -18.64 3.50
N ASN A 203 34.10 -18.94 3.23
CA ASN A 203 33.60 -20.31 3.16
C ASN A 203 33.43 -20.81 1.71
N GLY A 204 33.95 -20.07 0.73
CA GLY A 204 34.08 -20.53 -0.66
C GLY A 204 32.76 -20.59 -1.42
N TYR A 205 31.82 -19.68 -1.13
CA TYR A 205 30.55 -19.60 -1.86
C TYR A 205 30.66 -18.76 -3.14
N GLY A 206 29.67 -18.95 -4.02
CA GLY A 206 29.53 -18.22 -5.29
C GLY A 206 29.96 -19.02 -6.50
N ILE A 207 29.32 -18.77 -7.65
CA ILE A 207 29.58 -19.52 -8.88
C ILE A 207 30.35 -18.68 -9.90
N GLY A 208 31.37 -19.28 -10.48
CA GLY A 208 32.20 -18.67 -11.52
C GLY A 208 33.25 -17.70 -10.98
N PRO A 209 34.04 -17.07 -11.87
CA PRO A 209 35.14 -16.19 -11.48
C PRO A 209 34.67 -14.95 -10.72
N ASP A 210 33.45 -14.48 -10.99
CA ASP A 210 32.85 -13.32 -10.32
C ASP A 210 32.08 -13.69 -9.03
N ARG A 211 32.07 -14.97 -8.66
CA ARG A 211 31.44 -15.52 -7.44
C ARG A 211 29.96 -15.14 -7.32
N GLU A 212 29.22 -15.30 -8.42
CA GLU A 212 27.82 -14.92 -8.53
C GLU A 212 26.94 -15.65 -7.50
N GLY A 213 26.17 -14.86 -6.75
CA GLY A 213 25.21 -15.39 -5.79
C GLY A 213 24.84 -14.40 -4.68
N VAL A 214 24.06 -14.90 -3.72
CA VAL A 214 23.47 -14.13 -2.63
C VAL A 214 23.51 -14.91 -1.31
N CYS A 215 23.73 -14.21 -0.20
CA CYS A 215 23.69 -14.73 1.15
C CYS A 215 22.66 -13.97 1.98
N LEU A 216 21.68 -14.67 2.56
CA LEU A 216 20.82 -14.13 3.61
C LEU A 216 21.40 -14.50 4.98
N MET A 217 21.94 -13.51 5.68
CA MET A 217 22.39 -13.62 7.06
C MET A 217 21.29 -13.14 8.01
N ILE A 218 20.96 -13.92 9.03
CA ILE A 218 20.01 -13.60 10.10
C ILE A 218 20.78 -13.59 11.43
N CYS A 219 20.72 -12.46 12.12
CA CYS A 219 21.27 -12.26 13.44
C CYS A 219 20.18 -12.41 14.51
N MET A 220 20.42 -13.28 15.48
CA MET A 220 19.54 -13.49 16.64
C MET A 220 20.10 -12.90 17.94
N GLU A 221 21.15 -12.09 17.85
CA GLU A 221 21.78 -11.44 19.00
C GLU A 221 20.82 -10.52 19.74
N PRO A 222 20.64 -10.66 21.06
CA PRO A 222 19.79 -9.77 21.83
C PRO A 222 20.22 -8.30 21.68
N GLY A 223 19.34 -7.45 21.15
CA GLY A 223 19.60 -6.03 20.91
C GLY A 223 20.24 -5.71 19.55
N ASN A 224 20.54 -6.72 18.74
CA ASN A 224 21.05 -6.60 17.36
C ASN A 224 20.36 -7.60 16.42
N ARG A 225 19.09 -7.92 16.72
CA ARG A 225 18.26 -8.82 15.90
C ARG A 225 17.93 -8.15 14.57
N GLY A 226 18.21 -8.85 13.49
CA GLY A 226 18.09 -8.30 12.15
C GLY A 226 18.66 -9.23 11.11
N TRP A 227 18.52 -8.89 9.84
CA TRP A 227 19.16 -9.64 8.76
C TRP A 227 20.02 -8.74 7.88
N TRP A 228 20.83 -9.36 7.04
CA TRP A 228 21.50 -8.75 5.92
C TRP A 228 21.56 -9.70 4.73
N CYS A 229 21.03 -9.27 3.59
CA CYS A 229 21.16 -9.88 2.29
C CYS A 229 22.42 -9.32 1.61
N CYS A 230 23.45 -10.14 1.43
CA CYS A 230 24.69 -9.82 0.74
C CYS A 230 24.65 -10.39 -0.69
N CYS A 231 24.89 -9.54 -1.69
CA CYS A 231 24.91 -9.90 -3.12
C CYS A 231 26.33 -9.76 -3.70
N THR A 232 26.75 -10.78 -4.45
CA THR A 232 28.08 -10.88 -5.05
C THR A 232 27.96 -11.20 -6.55
N GLY A 233 28.87 -10.64 -7.35
CA GLY A 233 28.89 -10.80 -8.80
C GLY A 233 28.04 -9.77 -9.56
N PRO A 234 28.45 -9.38 -10.79
CA PRO A 234 27.82 -8.30 -11.55
C PRO A 234 26.36 -8.58 -11.92
N VAL A 235 25.98 -9.83 -12.22
CA VAL A 235 24.60 -10.19 -12.58
C VAL A 235 23.69 -10.04 -11.37
N THR A 236 24.06 -10.66 -10.25
CA THR A 236 23.24 -10.62 -9.02
C THR A 236 23.09 -9.19 -8.50
N ARG A 237 24.19 -8.43 -8.46
CA ARG A 237 24.17 -7.03 -8.05
C ARG A 237 23.39 -6.13 -9.00
N GLY A 238 23.35 -6.46 -10.29
CA GLY A 238 22.57 -5.73 -11.29
C GLY A 238 21.07 -5.96 -11.18
N LEU A 239 20.66 -7.13 -10.69
CA LEU A 239 19.25 -7.48 -10.47
C LEU A 239 18.74 -7.01 -9.09
N TYR A 240 19.59 -7.07 -8.06
CA TYR A 240 19.23 -6.71 -6.69
C TYR A 240 19.53 -5.23 -6.40
N ASP A 241 18.66 -4.35 -6.89
CA ASP A 241 18.71 -2.91 -6.60
C ASP A 241 17.94 -2.53 -5.33
N GLU A 242 17.95 -1.25 -4.96
CA GLU A 242 17.25 -0.74 -3.77
C GLU A 242 15.73 -1.00 -3.82
N THR A 243 15.12 -0.94 -5.00
CA THR A 243 13.68 -1.15 -5.14
C THR A 243 13.34 -2.61 -4.87
N VAL A 244 14.09 -3.53 -5.48
CA VAL A 244 13.96 -4.98 -5.26
C VAL A 244 14.24 -5.33 -3.80
N ALA A 245 15.30 -4.77 -3.22
CA ALA A 245 15.66 -4.94 -1.83
C ALA A 245 14.49 -4.56 -0.89
N ASN A 246 13.95 -3.35 -1.04
CA ASN A 246 12.82 -2.88 -0.23
C ASN A 246 11.59 -3.79 -0.36
N GLN A 247 11.30 -4.26 -1.57
CA GLN A 247 10.17 -5.15 -1.82
C GLN A 247 10.33 -6.52 -1.15
N ILE A 248 11.53 -7.09 -1.15
CA ILE A 248 11.83 -8.38 -0.51
C ILE A 248 11.89 -8.22 1.02
N ASP A 249 12.58 -7.18 1.50
CA ASP A 249 12.76 -6.91 2.93
C ASP A 249 11.44 -6.59 3.64
N ASP A 250 10.51 -5.88 3.00
CA ASP A 250 9.19 -5.62 3.58
C ASP A 250 8.37 -6.89 3.79
N MET A 251 8.50 -7.86 2.88
CA MET A 251 7.84 -9.16 3.04
C MET A 251 8.51 -9.98 4.13
N LEU A 252 9.85 -10.07 4.08
CA LEU A 252 10.62 -10.81 5.06
C LEU A 252 10.36 -10.30 6.49
N TYR A 253 10.27 -8.98 6.66
CA TYR A 253 9.96 -8.33 7.93
C TYR A 253 8.68 -8.85 8.59
N VAL A 254 7.62 -9.12 7.81
CA VAL A 254 6.35 -9.60 8.35
C VAL A 254 6.52 -10.97 9.01
N TYR A 255 7.25 -11.88 8.35
CA TYR A 255 7.54 -13.21 8.88
C TYR A 255 8.49 -13.14 10.08
N MET A 256 9.58 -12.37 9.95
CA MET A 256 10.60 -12.21 10.99
C MET A 256 10.00 -11.67 12.30
N LYS A 257 9.12 -10.66 12.19
CA LYS A 257 8.40 -10.10 13.34
C LYS A 257 7.41 -11.08 13.96
N ALA A 258 6.78 -11.94 13.15
CA ALA A 258 5.86 -12.96 13.62
C ALA A 258 6.56 -14.16 14.28
N GLY A 259 7.89 -14.27 14.13
CA GLY A 259 8.66 -15.43 14.58
C GLY A 259 8.55 -16.64 13.64
N ASP A 260 8.03 -16.44 12.42
CA ASP A 260 7.84 -17.49 11.42
C ASP A 260 9.04 -17.51 10.46
N TYR A 261 10.22 -17.81 11.01
CA TYR A 261 11.50 -17.68 10.31
C TYR A 261 11.62 -18.62 9.12
N GLY A 262 11.28 -19.90 9.28
CA GLY A 262 11.38 -20.91 8.22
C GLY A 262 10.51 -20.56 7.01
N ALA A 263 9.24 -20.18 7.23
CA ALA A 263 8.37 -19.76 6.13
C ALA A 263 8.86 -18.45 5.47
N GLY A 264 9.38 -17.51 6.26
CA GLY A 264 9.95 -16.27 5.75
C GLY A 264 11.15 -16.49 4.84
N VAL A 265 12.08 -17.37 5.24
CA VAL A 265 13.25 -17.73 4.43
C VAL A 265 12.86 -18.53 3.19
N ALA A 266 11.93 -19.48 3.31
CA ALA A 266 11.44 -20.22 2.15
C ALA A 266 10.81 -19.29 1.10
N ASP A 267 10.01 -18.30 1.53
CA ASP A 267 9.44 -17.30 0.61
C ASP A 267 10.50 -16.35 0.03
N TRP A 268 11.51 -15.99 0.83
CA TRP A 268 12.67 -15.22 0.36
C TRP A 268 13.42 -15.96 -0.76
N ILE A 269 13.71 -17.26 -0.58
CA ILE A 269 14.38 -18.12 -1.58
C ILE A 269 13.60 -18.09 -2.91
N GLU A 270 12.27 -18.21 -2.87
CA GLU A 270 11.47 -18.17 -4.09
C GLU A 270 11.44 -16.80 -4.75
N ASN A 271 11.48 -15.71 -3.99
CA ASN A 271 11.59 -14.37 -4.57
C ASN A 271 12.95 -14.13 -5.23
N ILE A 272 14.04 -14.67 -4.66
CA ILE A 272 15.37 -14.66 -5.30
C ILE A 272 15.36 -15.50 -6.58
N ARG A 273 14.74 -16.70 -6.57
CA ARG A 273 14.56 -17.50 -7.80
C ARG A 273 13.82 -16.71 -8.87
N ARG A 274 12.69 -16.08 -8.52
CA ARG A 274 11.91 -15.24 -9.44
C ARG A 274 12.76 -14.09 -9.98
N LEU A 275 13.53 -13.43 -9.13
CA LEU A 275 14.45 -12.37 -9.56
C LEU A 275 15.43 -12.85 -10.64
N TYR A 276 16.04 -14.03 -10.47
CA TYR A 276 16.97 -14.57 -11.47
C TYR A 276 16.29 -15.04 -12.77
N THR A 277 15.03 -15.50 -12.70
CA THR A 277 14.33 -16.09 -13.85
C THR A 277 13.49 -15.09 -14.63
N THR A 278 12.88 -14.13 -13.95
CA THR A 278 11.95 -13.16 -14.53
C THR A 278 12.43 -11.72 -14.43
N GLY A 279 13.53 -11.46 -13.70
CA GLY A 279 14.08 -10.12 -13.49
C GLY A 279 13.33 -9.29 -12.45
N SER A 280 12.33 -9.85 -11.76
CA SER A 280 11.54 -9.13 -10.76
C SER A 280 11.06 -10.07 -9.65
N PRO A 281 11.12 -9.67 -8.37
CA PRO A 281 10.53 -10.47 -7.30
C PRO A 281 9.00 -10.53 -7.49
N TYR A 282 8.36 -11.57 -6.96
CA TYR A 282 6.92 -11.83 -7.12
C TYR A 282 6.40 -12.01 -8.56
N SER A 283 7.26 -11.88 -9.57
CA SER A 283 6.88 -12.06 -10.96
C SER A 283 7.01 -13.54 -11.34
N GLU A 284 5.89 -14.15 -11.68
CA GLU A 284 5.84 -15.54 -12.15
C GLU A 284 6.34 -15.67 -13.59
N GLU A 285 6.66 -16.90 -14.00
CA GLU A 285 7.24 -17.18 -15.34
C GLU A 285 6.31 -16.75 -16.49
N TRP A 286 5.00 -16.89 -16.31
CA TRP A 286 4.04 -16.42 -17.31
C TRP A 286 4.02 -14.88 -17.45
N ALA A 287 4.52 -14.11 -16.47
CA ALA A 287 4.51 -12.65 -16.55
C ALA A 287 5.48 -12.12 -17.63
N VAL A 288 6.56 -12.87 -17.90
CA VAL A 288 7.55 -12.55 -18.95
C VAL A 288 7.24 -13.20 -20.30
N MET A 289 6.07 -13.83 -20.45
CA MET A 289 5.64 -14.41 -21.72
C MET A 289 5.65 -13.36 -22.84
N ASP A 290 6.17 -13.76 -24.00
CA ASP A 290 6.03 -13.01 -25.24
C ASP A 290 4.62 -13.21 -25.79
N GLU A 291 3.79 -12.17 -25.65
CA GLU A 291 2.41 -12.21 -26.12
C GLU A 291 2.29 -12.34 -27.63
N ALA A 292 3.29 -11.88 -28.41
CA ALA A 292 3.24 -11.92 -29.86
C ALA A 292 3.36 -13.36 -30.39
N SER A 293 4.12 -14.21 -29.70
CA SER A 293 4.25 -15.64 -30.01
C SER A 293 3.25 -16.52 -29.26
N PHE A 294 2.56 -15.98 -28.25
CA PHE A 294 1.61 -16.73 -27.45
C PHE A 294 0.39 -17.19 -28.28
N LYS A 295 0.19 -18.52 -28.33
CA LYS A 295 -1.02 -19.12 -28.91
C LYS A 295 -2.04 -19.32 -27.80
N ARG A 296 -3.18 -18.64 -27.91
CA ARG A 296 -4.31 -18.89 -27.01
C ARG A 296 -4.73 -20.35 -27.06
N PHE A 297 -5.10 -20.85 -25.90
CA PHE A 297 -5.70 -22.16 -25.69
C PHE A 297 -6.82 -22.02 -24.67
N HIS A 298 -7.73 -22.99 -24.64
CA HIS A 298 -8.79 -23.06 -23.64
C HIS A 298 -8.57 -24.28 -22.77
N ASP A 299 -8.47 -24.06 -21.46
CA ASP A 299 -8.41 -25.12 -20.46
C ASP A 299 -9.75 -25.20 -19.72
N LEU A 300 -10.44 -26.33 -19.91
CA LEU A 300 -11.76 -26.58 -19.32
C LEU A 300 -11.67 -26.93 -17.83
N ASP A 301 -10.51 -27.43 -17.38
CA ASP A 301 -10.27 -27.89 -16.02
C ASP A 301 -9.59 -26.80 -15.17
N ALA A 302 -9.32 -25.63 -15.75
CA ALA A 302 -8.68 -24.52 -15.06
C ALA A 302 -9.51 -24.07 -13.85
N PRO A 303 -8.90 -23.97 -12.65
CA PRO A 303 -9.61 -23.59 -11.43
C PRO A 303 -10.20 -22.19 -11.53
N ARG A 304 -11.47 -22.03 -11.15
CA ARG A 304 -12.15 -20.73 -11.23
C ARG A 304 -11.72 -19.74 -10.14
N VAL A 305 -11.17 -20.25 -9.04
CA VAL A 305 -10.66 -19.43 -7.93
C VAL A 305 -9.27 -19.92 -7.56
N VAL A 306 -8.29 -19.02 -7.62
CA VAL A 306 -6.89 -19.30 -7.26
C VAL A 306 -6.43 -18.27 -6.24
N ASP A 307 -5.95 -18.73 -5.08
CA ASP A 307 -5.55 -17.87 -3.95
C ASP A 307 -4.02 -17.85 -3.72
N ASP A 308 -3.25 -17.23 -4.62
CA ASP A 308 -1.79 -17.16 -4.46
C ASP A 308 -1.37 -16.19 -3.33
N ALA A 309 -2.25 -15.25 -2.97
CA ALA A 309 -2.01 -14.34 -1.85
C ALA A 309 -2.19 -15.00 -0.48
N LYS A 310 -2.79 -16.20 -0.40
CA LYS A 310 -3.13 -16.91 0.84
C LYS A 310 -4.00 -16.05 1.78
N ILE A 311 -5.01 -15.39 1.22
CA ILE A 311 -5.91 -14.47 1.95
C ILE A 311 -7.33 -15.04 2.11
N LEU A 312 -7.59 -16.21 1.54
CA LEU A 312 -8.85 -16.92 1.64
C LEU A 312 -8.62 -18.27 2.33
N SER A 313 -9.60 -18.72 3.10
CA SER A 313 -9.63 -20.09 3.60
C SER A 313 -10.13 -21.08 2.54
N ASP A 314 -9.78 -22.36 2.67
CA ASP A 314 -10.24 -23.42 1.76
C ASP A 314 -11.77 -23.44 1.61
N SER A 315 -12.49 -23.20 2.72
CA SER A 315 -13.96 -23.16 2.73
C SER A 315 -14.54 -21.95 1.97
N GLU A 316 -13.81 -20.85 1.92
CA GLU A 316 -14.19 -19.65 1.18
C GLU A 316 -13.91 -19.83 -0.30
N ILE A 317 -12.77 -20.42 -0.64
CA ILE A 317 -12.39 -20.79 -2.01
C ILE A 317 -13.45 -21.72 -2.61
N GLU A 318 -13.89 -22.75 -1.88
CA GLU A 318 -14.93 -23.68 -2.35
C GLU A 318 -16.25 -22.95 -2.64
N LYS A 319 -16.71 -22.08 -1.73
CA LYS A 319 -17.94 -21.30 -1.91
C LYS A 319 -17.87 -20.34 -3.10
N LEU A 320 -16.75 -19.64 -3.25
CA LEU A 320 -16.52 -18.74 -4.37
C LEU A 320 -16.44 -19.51 -5.69
N THR A 321 -15.79 -20.67 -5.68
CA THR A 321 -15.68 -21.56 -6.84
C THR A 321 -17.05 -22.02 -7.31
N GLN A 322 -17.91 -22.47 -6.38
CA GLN A 322 -19.27 -22.88 -6.73
C GLN A 322 -20.07 -21.71 -7.35
N LYS A 323 -20.02 -20.53 -6.74
CA LYS A 323 -20.71 -19.34 -7.30
C LYS A 323 -20.18 -18.94 -8.68
N ALA A 324 -18.87 -19.00 -8.88
CA ALA A 324 -18.24 -18.68 -10.15
C ALA A 324 -18.62 -19.71 -11.23
N ALA A 325 -18.68 -21.00 -10.89
CA ALA A 325 -19.14 -22.07 -11.76
C ALA A 325 -20.62 -21.87 -12.17
N ASP A 326 -21.51 -21.61 -11.20
CA ASP A 326 -22.94 -21.37 -11.46
C ASP A 326 -23.17 -20.21 -12.44
N LEU A 327 -22.37 -19.14 -12.34
CA LEU A 327 -22.42 -18.02 -13.27
C LEU A 327 -21.87 -18.39 -14.64
N SER A 328 -20.77 -19.14 -14.66
CA SER A 328 -20.10 -19.53 -15.90
C SER A 328 -21.00 -20.42 -16.75
N ASP A 329 -21.58 -21.45 -16.14
CA ASP A 329 -22.50 -22.39 -16.79
C ASP A 329 -23.77 -21.69 -17.29
N LYS A 330 -24.29 -20.74 -16.51
CA LYS A 330 -25.54 -20.04 -16.84
C LYS A 330 -25.40 -19.08 -18.01
N TYR A 331 -24.27 -18.39 -18.13
CA TYR A 331 -24.10 -17.32 -19.10
C TYR A 331 -23.13 -17.68 -20.24
N GLY A 332 -22.45 -18.83 -20.18
CA GLY A 332 -21.48 -19.25 -21.18
C GLY A 332 -20.28 -18.31 -21.24
N VAL A 333 -19.75 -17.91 -20.07
CA VAL A 333 -18.59 -17.03 -19.94
C VAL A 333 -17.73 -17.53 -18.78
N ASP A 334 -16.41 -17.49 -18.89
CA ASP A 334 -15.55 -17.86 -17.77
C ASP A 334 -15.54 -16.75 -16.72
N VAL A 335 -16.00 -17.03 -15.50
CA VAL A 335 -15.92 -16.12 -14.36
C VAL A 335 -14.81 -16.61 -13.43
N VAL A 336 -13.77 -15.80 -13.29
CA VAL A 336 -12.54 -16.20 -12.58
C VAL A 336 -12.21 -15.21 -11.46
N ILE A 337 -11.71 -15.72 -10.33
CA ILE A 337 -11.13 -14.94 -9.25
C ILE A 337 -9.68 -15.39 -9.07
N HIS A 338 -8.77 -14.43 -9.05
CA HIS A 338 -7.37 -14.64 -8.74
C HIS A 338 -6.96 -13.70 -7.61
N THR A 339 -6.27 -14.22 -6.59
CA THR A 339 -5.58 -13.37 -5.62
C THR A 339 -4.08 -13.47 -5.89
N ALA A 340 -3.41 -12.32 -5.92
CA ALA A 340 -1.98 -12.21 -6.20
C ALA A 340 -1.30 -11.41 -5.10
N ARG A 341 -0.07 -11.78 -4.72
CA ARG A 341 0.70 -11.00 -3.74
C ARG A 341 1.16 -9.66 -4.29
N SER A 342 1.55 -9.63 -5.55
CA SER A 342 2.05 -8.44 -6.24
C SER A 342 1.89 -8.63 -7.74
N GLN A 343 1.81 -7.52 -8.48
CA GLN A 343 1.86 -7.51 -9.94
C GLN A 343 3.28 -7.59 -10.52
N GLY A 344 4.29 -7.82 -9.66
CA GLY A 344 5.71 -7.73 -10.03
C GLY A 344 6.05 -6.38 -10.67
N ALA A 345 6.80 -6.43 -11.77
CA ALA A 345 7.15 -5.27 -12.60
C ALA A 345 6.04 -4.84 -13.59
N LEU A 346 4.95 -5.60 -13.71
CA LEU A 346 3.86 -5.27 -14.63
C LEU A 346 2.91 -4.23 -14.02
N ASP A 347 2.15 -3.54 -14.86
CA ASP A 347 0.94 -2.87 -14.40
C ASP A 347 -0.18 -3.89 -14.16
N ARG A 348 -1.20 -3.50 -13.38
CA ARG A 348 -2.29 -4.40 -12.98
C ARG A 348 -3.13 -4.90 -14.14
N ASP A 349 -3.36 -4.06 -15.16
CA ASP A 349 -4.14 -4.44 -16.33
C ASP A 349 -3.39 -5.50 -17.16
N THR A 350 -2.10 -5.28 -17.40
CA THR A 350 -1.24 -6.24 -18.10
C THR A 350 -1.10 -7.53 -17.32
N TYR A 351 -0.89 -7.46 -16.00
CA TYR A 351 -0.80 -8.65 -15.14
C TYR A 351 -2.07 -9.50 -15.24
N SER A 352 -3.25 -8.92 -14.99
CA SER A 352 -4.51 -9.66 -15.01
C SER A 352 -4.79 -10.25 -16.38
N ARG A 353 -4.47 -9.51 -17.45
CA ARG A 353 -4.60 -9.99 -18.83
C ARG A 353 -3.68 -11.17 -19.12
N LYS A 354 -2.38 -11.06 -18.79
CA LYS A 354 -1.40 -12.14 -19.02
C LYS A 354 -1.76 -13.38 -18.21
N TYR A 355 -2.15 -13.21 -16.95
CA TYR A 355 -2.65 -14.32 -16.12
C TYR A 355 -3.84 -15.01 -16.78
N PHE A 356 -4.83 -14.24 -17.24
CA PHE A 356 -6.02 -14.79 -17.89
C PHE A 356 -5.67 -15.64 -19.12
N LEU A 357 -4.76 -15.10 -19.95
CA LEU A 357 -4.30 -15.73 -21.18
C LEU A 357 -3.49 -17.02 -20.90
N SER A 358 -2.51 -16.94 -20.00
CA SER A 358 -1.55 -18.02 -19.75
C SER A 358 -2.16 -19.25 -19.09
N HIS A 359 -3.29 -19.10 -18.40
CA HIS A 359 -4.00 -20.18 -17.72
C HIS A 359 -5.16 -20.74 -18.54
N GLY A 360 -5.29 -20.34 -19.82
CA GLY A 360 -6.28 -20.91 -20.73
C GLY A 360 -7.72 -20.50 -20.44
N TYR A 361 -7.95 -19.40 -19.73
CA TYR A 361 -9.30 -18.93 -19.45
C TYR A 361 -9.96 -18.31 -20.68
N GLY A 362 -11.29 -18.36 -20.67
CA GLY A 362 -12.16 -17.80 -21.69
C GLY A 362 -13.01 -18.89 -22.35
N PHE A 363 -14.32 -18.74 -22.26
CA PHE A 363 -15.29 -19.68 -22.80
C PHE A 363 -15.44 -19.56 -24.31
N SER A 364 -15.66 -20.67 -25.01
CA SER A 364 -15.81 -20.74 -26.49
C SER A 364 -14.59 -20.26 -27.29
N ASP A 365 -14.68 -20.36 -28.62
CA ASP A 365 -13.63 -19.91 -29.54
C ASP A 365 -13.39 -18.38 -29.49
N GLU A 366 -14.32 -17.61 -28.93
CA GLU A 366 -14.18 -16.16 -28.70
C GLU A 366 -13.49 -15.83 -27.37
N TYR A 367 -13.20 -16.83 -26.54
CA TYR A 367 -12.59 -16.71 -25.21
C TYR A 367 -13.32 -15.73 -24.29
N ASP A 368 -14.65 -15.89 -24.22
CA ASP A 368 -15.56 -15.08 -23.43
C ASP A 368 -15.29 -15.27 -21.93
N GLY A 369 -14.89 -14.21 -21.22
CA GLY A 369 -14.67 -14.32 -19.78
C GLY A 369 -14.43 -12.99 -19.08
N ILE A 370 -14.49 -13.03 -17.75
CA ILE A 370 -14.25 -11.92 -16.84
C ILE A 370 -13.51 -12.42 -15.60
N GLN A 371 -12.45 -11.72 -15.24
CA GLN A 371 -11.58 -12.03 -14.11
C GLN A 371 -11.56 -10.85 -13.12
N LEU A 372 -11.72 -11.18 -11.84
CA LEU A 372 -11.31 -10.32 -10.74
C LEU A 372 -9.91 -10.72 -10.30
N THR A 373 -9.00 -9.75 -10.21
CA THR A 373 -7.70 -9.94 -9.56
C THR A 373 -7.63 -9.09 -8.30
N ILE A 374 -7.33 -9.72 -7.16
CA ILE A 374 -7.12 -9.05 -5.88
C ILE A 374 -5.62 -9.08 -5.58
N PHE A 375 -4.98 -7.92 -5.62
CA PHE A 375 -3.59 -7.75 -5.22
C PHE A 375 -3.52 -7.48 -3.73
N LYS A 376 -2.89 -8.37 -2.96
CA LYS A 376 -2.67 -8.18 -1.53
C LYS A 376 -1.28 -8.67 -1.12
N ARG A 377 -0.40 -7.70 -0.85
CA ARG A 377 0.88 -7.95 -0.17
C ARG A 377 0.70 -7.86 1.35
N PRO A 378 1.29 -8.75 2.15
CA PRO A 378 1.38 -8.60 3.60
C PRO A 378 1.85 -7.19 4.00
N GLY A 379 1.15 -6.55 4.96
CA GLY A 379 1.47 -5.17 5.39
C GLY A 379 0.96 -4.02 4.51
N TYR A 380 0.46 -4.28 3.30
CA TYR A 380 0.00 -3.22 2.37
C TYR A 380 -1.53 -3.22 2.19
N THR A 381 -2.10 -2.07 1.79
CA THR A 381 -3.50 -1.99 1.37
C THR A 381 -3.70 -2.82 0.10
N GLY A 382 -4.80 -3.57 0.06
CA GLY A 382 -5.16 -4.35 -1.14
C GLY A 382 -5.53 -3.44 -2.31
N ALA A 383 -5.49 -3.98 -3.51
CA ALA A 383 -6.00 -3.33 -4.71
C ALA A 383 -6.73 -4.35 -5.58
N VAL A 384 -7.66 -3.89 -6.40
CA VAL A 384 -8.38 -4.73 -7.35
C VAL A 384 -8.06 -4.36 -8.79
N ASN A 385 -8.20 -5.34 -9.67
CA ASN A 385 -8.29 -5.11 -11.10
C ASN A 385 -9.31 -6.06 -11.74
N ILE A 386 -10.03 -5.58 -12.74
CA ILE A 386 -10.94 -6.39 -13.54
C ILE A 386 -10.45 -6.48 -14.98
N TYR A 387 -10.22 -7.71 -15.43
CA TYR A 387 -9.96 -8.02 -16.84
C TYR A 387 -11.17 -8.73 -17.45
N ALA A 388 -11.46 -8.47 -18.73
CA ALA A 388 -12.48 -9.19 -19.47
C ALA A 388 -12.06 -9.40 -20.92
N SER A 389 -12.53 -10.51 -21.49
CA SER A 389 -12.27 -10.90 -22.88
C SER A 389 -13.55 -11.40 -23.57
N GLY A 390 -13.56 -11.38 -24.90
CA GLY A 390 -14.71 -11.79 -25.71
C GLY A 390 -15.99 -10.97 -25.50
N LYS A 391 -17.18 -11.57 -25.71
CA LYS A 391 -18.51 -10.97 -25.49
C LYS A 391 -18.71 -10.40 -24.08
N GLY A 392 -17.92 -10.84 -23.09
CA GLY A 392 -17.86 -10.24 -21.74
C GLY A 392 -17.57 -8.73 -21.78
N LEU A 393 -16.80 -8.27 -22.77
CA LEU A 393 -16.49 -6.85 -22.98
C LEU A 393 -17.71 -6.01 -23.40
N LYS A 394 -18.66 -6.56 -24.18
CA LYS A 394 -19.80 -5.78 -24.69
C LYS A 394 -20.68 -5.23 -23.57
N LYS A 395 -20.73 -5.93 -22.43
CA LYS A 395 -21.49 -5.52 -21.24
C LYS A 395 -20.62 -4.79 -20.21
N LEU A 396 -19.30 -5.00 -20.22
CA LEU A 396 -18.37 -4.27 -19.36
C LEU A 396 -18.01 -2.91 -19.98
N SER A 397 -18.94 -1.95 -19.92
CA SER A 397 -18.59 -0.55 -20.18
C SER A 397 -17.69 -0.01 -19.06
N GLU A 398 -16.94 1.06 -19.34
CA GLU A 398 -16.12 1.76 -18.33
C GLU A 398 -16.91 2.08 -17.05
N VAL A 399 -18.16 2.52 -17.21
CA VAL A 399 -19.06 2.81 -16.09
C VAL A 399 -19.40 1.54 -15.28
N ASN A 400 -19.51 0.39 -15.94
CA ASN A 400 -19.75 -0.87 -15.25
C ASN A 400 -18.47 -1.38 -14.56
N LYS A 401 -17.29 -1.27 -15.20
CA LYS A 401 -15.99 -1.62 -14.61
C LYS A 401 -15.78 -0.85 -13.31
N ASN A 402 -15.85 0.48 -13.35
CA ASN A 402 -15.63 1.34 -12.17
C ASN A 402 -16.62 1.00 -11.04
N ARG A 403 -17.88 0.69 -11.37
CA ARG A 403 -18.87 0.30 -10.33
C ARG A 403 -18.61 -1.05 -9.70
N LEU A 404 -18.03 -2.00 -10.45
CA LEU A 404 -17.63 -3.29 -9.90
C LEU A 404 -16.39 -3.11 -9.02
N GLU A 405 -15.43 -2.31 -9.46
CA GLU A 405 -14.20 -2.00 -8.72
C GLU A 405 -14.48 -1.24 -7.42
N ASP A 406 -15.18 -0.09 -7.47
CA ASP A 406 -15.45 0.77 -6.30
C ASP A 406 -16.03 0.01 -5.09
N ARG A 407 -16.86 -1.01 -5.36
CA ARG A 407 -17.53 -1.78 -4.30
C ARG A 407 -16.68 -2.91 -3.76
N CYS A 408 -15.95 -3.58 -4.65
CA CYS A 408 -15.00 -4.60 -4.25
C CYS A 408 -13.85 -3.98 -3.45
N ASP A 409 -13.33 -2.84 -3.92
CA ASP A 409 -12.24 -2.09 -3.30
C ASP A 409 -12.56 -1.62 -1.87
N GLY A 410 -13.79 -1.17 -1.64
CA GLY A 410 -14.24 -0.77 -0.29
C GLY A 410 -14.20 -1.89 0.74
N LEU A 411 -14.61 -3.11 0.36
CA LEU A 411 -14.59 -4.29 1.25
C LEU A 411 -13.16 -4.84 1.43
N ILE A 412 -12.40 -4.88 0.34
CA ILE A 412 -11.01 -5.36 0.34
C ILE A 412 -10.10 -4.44 1.14
N SER A 413 -10.31 -3.13 1.07
CA SER A 413 -9.62 -2.16 1.92
C SER A 413 -9.93 -2.36 3.42
N GLY A 414 -11.11 -2.90 3.74
CA GLY A 414 -11.49 -3.28 5.09
C GLY A 414 -10.95 -4.64 5.56
N GLY A 415 -10.25 -5.39 4.70
CA GLY A 415 -9.77 -6.74 4.98
C GLY A 415 -10.81 -7.85 4.76
N GLU A 416 -12.00 -7.52 4.25
CA GLU A 416 -13.10 -8.45 4.03
C GLU A 416 -13.01 -9.06 2.61
N TYR A 417 -11.95 -9.84 2.35
CA TYR A 417 -11.63 -10.35 1.00
C TYR A 417 -12.71 -11.27 0.42
N TYR A 418 -13.18 -12.24 1.20
CA TYR A 418 -14.24 -13.14 0.79
C TYR A 418 -15.54 -12.39 0.47
N GLU A 419 -15.93 -11.43 1.32
CA GLU A 419 -17.14 -10.64 1.10
C GLU A 419 -17.01 -9.78 -0.17
N GLY A 420 -15.85 -9.16 -0.37
CA GLY A 420 -15.54 -8.40 -1.58
C GLY A 420 -15.64 -9.25 -2.85
N ALA A 421 -15.03 -10.44 -2.86
CA ALA A 421 -15.07 -11.36 -3.99
C ALA A 421 -16.48 -11.93 -4.24
N SER A 422 -17.17 -12.36 -3.18
CA SER A 422 -18.55 -12.87 -3.27
C SER A 422 -19.50 -11.79 -3.80
N GLN A 423 -19.38 -10.55 -3.29
CA GLN A 423 -20.20 -9.44 -3.75
C GLN A 423 -19.90 -9.10 -5.22
N TRP A 424 -18.62 -9.17 -5.64
CA TRP A 424 -18.26 -9.00 -7.04
C TRP A 424 -18.93 -10.05 -7.93
N LEU A 425 -18.95 -11.32 -7.54
CA LEU A 425 -19.67 -12.39 -8.26
C LEU A 425 -21.16 -12.07 -8.41
N ASP A 426 -21.84 -11.68 -7.33
CA ASP A 426 -23.26 -11.34 -7.35
C ASP A 426 -23.56 -10.17 -8.31
N GLN A 427 -22.68 -9.17 -8.33
CA GLN A 427 -22.80 -8.00 -9.22
C GLN A 427 -22.48 -8.31 -10.67
N THR A 428 -21.47 -9.14 -10.91
CA THR A 428 -21.14 -9.67 -12.23
C THR A 428 -22.33 -10.47 -12.77
N GLY A 429 -22.93 -11.35 -11.97
CA GLY A 429 -24.15 -12.06 -12.33
C GLY A 429 -25.33 -11.14 -12.65
N HIS A 430 -25.50 -10.05 -11.89
CA HIS A 430 -26.50 -9.03 -12.20
C HIS A 430 -26.21 -8.32 -13.52
N MET A 431 -24.97 -7.91 -13.76
CA MET A 431 -24.53 -7.24 -14.98
C MET A 431 -24.69 -8.15 -16.20
N LEU A 432 -24.32 -9.43 -16.10
CA LEU A 432 -24.49 -10.41 -17.17
C LEU A 432 -25.97 -10.57 -17.53
N ARG A 433 -26.88 -10.52 -16.55
CA ARG A 433 -28.33 -10.56 -16.77
C ARG A 433 -28.91 -9.28 -17.38
N THR A 434 -28.56 -8.10 -16.87
CA THR A 434 -29.26 -6.83 -17.17
C THR A 434 -28.49 -5.90 -18.11
N GLY A 435 -27.21 -6.18 -18.36
CA GLY A 435 -26.28 -5.31 -19.08
C GLY A 435 -25.76 -4.12 -18.26
N ARG A 436 -26.11 -4.00 -16.97
CA ARG A 436 -25.67 -2.90 -16.12
C ARG A 436 -25.19 -3.41 -14.77
N ALA A 437 -24.02 -2.96 -14.32
CA ALA A 437 -23.63 -3.15 -12.93
C ALA A 437 -24.60 -2.34 -12.03
N PRO A 438 -25.04 -2.91 -10.88
CA PRO A 438 -25.97 -2.23 -10.00
C PRO A 438 -25.41 -0.86 -9.60
N ARG A 439 -26.26 0.12 -9.28
CA ARG A 439 -25.79 1.41 -8.73
C ARG A 439 -25.57 1.27 -7.23
N SER A 440 -24.47 1.83 -6.71
CA SER A 440 -24.21 1.83 -5.26
C SER A 440 -25.31 2.62 -4.54
N SER A 441 -25.87 2.03 -3.48
CA SER A 441 -26.82 2.64 -2.55
C SER A 441 -26.13 3.46 -1.45
N ALA A 442 -24.80 3.59 -1.46
CA ALA A 442 -24.04 4.42 -0.53
C ALA A 442 -23.93 5.87 -1.04
N SER A 443 -23.65 6.08 -2.33
CA SER A 443 -23.48 7.44 -2.87
C SER A 443 -24.74 8.28 -2.75
N TRP A 444 -25.93 7.72 -3.04
CA TRP A 444 -27.18 8.49 -2.88
C TRP A 444 -27.47 8.86 -1.41
N ARG A 445 -27.07 8.02 -0.43
CA ARG A 445 -27.25 8.34 1.00
C ARG A 445 -26.34 9.50 1.39
N PHE A 446 -25.08 9.48 0.97
CA PHE A 446 -24.15 10.58 1.26
C PHE A 446 -24.51 11.87 0.52
N THR A 447 -24.94 11.81 -0.75
CA THR A 447 -25.37 13.01 -1.48
C THR A 447 -26.65 13.60 -0.89
N THR A 448 -27.64 12.77 -0.53
CA THR A 448 -28.87 13.26 0.10
C THR A 448 -28.61 13.86 1.49
N ILE A 449 -27.72 13.27 2.29
CA ILE A 449 -27.28 13.84 3.57
C ILE A 449 -26.56 15.18 3.35
N LEU A 450 -25.66 15.28 2.38
CA LEU A 450 -24.94 16.51 2.06
C LEU A 450 -25.90 17.63 1.60
N GLU A 451 -26.88 17.31 0.75
CA GLU A 451 -27.90 18.26 0.30
C GLU A 451 -28.81 18.71 1.45
N MET A 452 -29.21 17.80 2.34
CA MET A 452 -29.94 18.15 3.55
C MET A 452 -29.15 19.10 4.46
N LEU A 453 -27.85 18.86 4.63
CA LEU A 453 -26.96 19.73 5.41
C LEU A 453 -26.78 21.11 4.76
N ALA A 454 -26.58 21.16 3.43
CA ALA A 454 -26.53 22.40 2.68
C ALA A 454 -27.84 23.20 2.84
N GLY A 455 -29.00 22.54 2.71
CA GLY A 455 -30.31 23.14 2.93
C GLY A 455 -30.48 23.72 4.34
N LEU A 456 -29.99 23.01 5.37
CA LEU A 456 -29.97 23.48 6.76
C LEU A 456 -29.11 24.74 6.94
N ILE A 457 -27.95 24.80 6.28
CA ILE A 457 -27.04 25.96 6.34
C ILE A 457 -27.68 27.17 5.65
N PHE A 458 -28.20 27.00 4.43
CA PHE A 458 -28.86 28.09 3.68
C PHE A 458 -30.13 28.58 4.38
N GLY A 459 -30.93 27.66 4.92
CA GLY A 459 -32.11 27.99 5.71
C GLY A 459 -31.76 28.75 7.00
N SER A 460 -30.73 28.29 7.73
CA SER A 460 -30.25 28.96 8.95
C SER A 460 -29.71 30.36 8.69
N PHE A 461 -28.99 30.56 7.58
CA PHE A 461 -28.51 31.87 7.18
C PHE A 461 -29.66 32.84 6.84
N SER A 462 -30.65 32.35 6.12
CA SER A 462 -31.85 33.13 5.76
C SER A 462 -32.67 33.51 7.00
N LEU A 463 -32.88 32.55 7.91
CA LEU A 463 -33.59 32.78 9.16
C LEU A 463 -32.79 33.69 10.12
N GLY A 464 -31.45 33.61 10.10
CA GLY A 464 -30.57 34.50 10.85
C GLY A 464 -30.70 35.97 10.41
N LYS A 465 -30.75 36.23 9.10
CA LYS A 465 -31.01 37.56 8.56
C LYS A 465 -32.41 38.08 8.88
N ALA A 466 -33.42 37.21 8.82
CA ALA A 466 -34.80 37.56 9.20
C ALA A 466 -34.91 37.89 10.71
N LYS A 467 -34.28 37.08 11.57
CA LYS A 467 -34.24 37.30 13.01
C LYS A 467 -33.52 38.60 13.39
N ALA A 468 -32.43 38.94 12.71
CA ALA A 468 -31.71 40.20 12.93
C ALA A 468 -32.56 41.44 12.57
N ARG A 469 -33.56 41.29 11.70
CA ARG A 469 -34.50 42.36 11.33
C ARG A 469 -35.75 42.43 12.20
N MET A 470 -35.97 41.45 13.08
CA MET A 470 -37.07 41.51 14.03
C MET A 470 -36.64 42.32 15.26
N ALA A 471 -37.23 43.51 15.42
CA ALA A 471 -37.10 44.29 16.64
C ALA A 471 -37.84 43.56 17.78
N THR A 472 -37.14 42.67 18.49
CA THR A 472 -37.63 42.17 19.78
C THR A 472 -37.63 43.33 20.78
N PRO A 473 -38.77 43.71 21.37
CA PRO A 473 -38.81 44.75 22.39
C PRO A 473 -37.89 44.36 23.55
N GLN A 474 -36.85 45.16 23.82
CA GLN A 474 -36.05 45.00 25.02
C GLN A 474 -36.84 45.53 26.21
N THR A 475 -36.99 44.73 27.26
CA THR A 475 -37.51 45.19 28.55
C THR A 475 -36.55 46.24 29.11
N LYS A 476 -37.00 47.50 29.18
CA LYS A 476 -36.20 48.61 29.71
C LYS A 476 -36.20 48.53 31.23
N GLU A 477 -35.05 48.24 31.85
CA GLU A 477 -34.90 48.10 33.31
C GLU A 477 -34.72 49.42 34.07
N ASN A 478 -34.89 50.59 33.43
CA ASN A 478 -34.68 51.90 34.06
C ASN A 478 -36.00 52.66 34.30
N ALA A 479 -36.38 52.79 35.58
CA ALA A 479 -37.59 53.46 36.06
C ALA A 479 -37.65 54.99 35.79
N ASN A 480 -36.55 55.61 35.33
CA ASN A 480 -36.48 57.05 35.06
C ASN A 480 -37.27 57.52 33.83
N SER A 481 -37.83 56.61 33.02
CA SER A 481 -38.62 56.98 31.83
C SER A 481 -40.14 57.09 32.07
N TYR A 482 -40.59 56.89 33.31
CA TYR A 482 -42.01 57.00 33.71
C TYR A 482 -42.29 58.13 34.72
N ILE A 483 -41.33 59.05 34.92
CA ILE A 483 -41.42 60.11 35.93
C ILE A 483 -41.66 61.45 35.23
N VAL A 484 -42.73 62.17 35.60
CA VAL A 484 -43.05 63.51 35.09
C VAL A 484 -41.95 64.48 35.50
N GLN A 485 -41.42 65.28 34.56
CA GLN A 485 -40.38 66.27 34.82
C GLN A 485 -40.72 67.15 36.03
N LYS A 486 -39.76 67.30 36.96
CA LYS A 486 -39.84 68.00 38.28
C LYS A 486 -40.61 67.31 39.42
N SER A 487 -41.15 66.11 39.26
CA SER A 487 -41.95 65.50 40.34
C SER A 487 -41.14 64.86 41.48
N ILE A 488 -39.99 64.20 41.23
CA ILE A 488 -39.19 63.54 42.28
C ILE A 488 -37.68 63.57 41.90
N ARG A 489 -36.80 63.87 42.87
CA ARG A 489 -35.33 63.70 42.74
C ARG A 489 -34.90 62.35 43.33
N ILE A 490 -34.67 61.36 42.48
CA ILE A 490 -34.06 60.08 42.91
C ILE A 490 -32.55 60.27 42.96
N ARG A 491 -31.95 60.21 44.16
CA ARG A 491 -30.49 60.13 44.30
C ARG A 491 -30.09 58.68 44.09
N ASN A 492 -29.27 58.43 43.07
CA ASN A 492 -28.72 57.12 42.79
C ASN A 492 -27.63 56.83 43.84
N ILE A 493 -27.97 56.12 44.92
CA ILE A 493 -26.99 55.66 45.90
C ILE A 493 -26.41 54.35 45.34
N ALA A 494 -25.32 54.47 44.58
CA ALA A 494 -24.54 53.32 44.16
C ALA A 494 -23.72 52.83 45.35
N ASN A 495 -24.16 51.75 46.00
CA ASN A 495 -23.35 51.05 46.98
C ASN A 495 -22.15 50.43 46.25
N ARG A 496 -21.00 51.11 46.31
CA ARG A 496 -19.72 50.62 45.81
C ARG A 496 -19.11 49.73 46.89
N LEU A 497 -19.28 48.42 46.76
CA LEU A 497 -18.59 47.45 47.60
C LEU A 497 -17.08 47.57 47.29
N LEU A 498 -16.29 47.97 48.30
CA LEU A 498 -14.90 48.39 48.12
C LEU A 498 -13.86 47.28 48.35
N ASP A 499 -14.26 46.07 48.77
CA ASP A 499 -13.33 44.95 48.91
C ASP A 499 -14.01 43.61 48.60
N SER A 500 -13.33 42.80 47.79
CA SER A 500 -13.59 41.36 47.70
C SER A 500 -12.32 40.62 48.11
N ARG A 501 -12.33 39.96 49.29
CA ARG A 501 -11.29 38.98 49.62
C ARG A 501 -11.60 37.68 48.90
N VAL A 502 -10.70 37.28 48.01
CA VAL A 502 -10.70 35.94 47.41
C VAL A 502 -9.55 35.17 48.06
N SER A 503 -9.86 34.14 48.84
CA SER A 503 -8.87 33.16 49.30
C SER A 503 -8.92 31.97 48.34
N GLU A 504 -7.86 31.78 47.56
CA GLU A 504 -7.72 30.65 46.66
C GLU A 504 -7.05 29.50 47.42
N VAL A 505 -7.75 28.39 47.59
CA VAL A 505 -7.21 27.15 48.19
C VAL A 505 -6.72 26.27 47.04
N TYR A 506 -5.40 26.01 47.01
CA TYR A 506 -4.77 25.12 46.04
C TYR A 506 -5.37 23.71 46.13
N SER A 507 -5.91 23.22 45.01
CA SER A 507 -6.37 21.84 44.86
C SER A 507 -5.34 21.07 44.03
N PRO A 508 -4.73 19.99 44.55
CA PRO A 508 -3.68 19.27 43.83
C PRO A 508 -4.24 18.59 42.57
N VAL A 509 -3.41 18.58 41.52
CA VAL A 509 -3.70 17.94 40.23
C VAL A 509 -4.02 16.46 40.45
N LYS A 510 -5.20 16.02 39.97
CA LYS A 510 -5.51 14.60 39.82
C LYS A 510 -4.52 13.97 38.85
N ARG A 511 -3.79 12.96 39.33
CA ARG A 511 -3.09 11.99 38.48
C ARG A 511 -4.12 10.97 37.99
N GLU A 512 -4.38 10.98 36.68
CA GLU A 512 -4.77 9.81 35.88
C GLU A 512 -4.03 10.00 34.56
N SER A 513 -2.91 9.33 34.35
CA SER A 513 -2.84 8.03 33.67
C SER A 513 -3.61 8.02 32.35
N SER A 514 -3.07 8.71 31.37
CA SER A 514 -3.12 8.30 29.98
C SER A 514 -1.76 8.63 29.40
N ASP A 515 -0.80 7.75 29.69
CA ASP A 515 0.39 7.64 28.86
C ASP A 515 -0.12 7.11 27.53
N SER A 516 -0.50 8.02 26.64
CA SER A 516 -0.49 7.75 25.21
C SER A 516 0.97 7.68 24.84
N GLY A 517 1.60 6.56 25.21
CA GLY A 517 2.79 6.12 24.50
C GLY A 517 2.31 5.91 23.08
N ASP A 518 2.59 6.87 22.22
CA ASP A 518 2.69 6.61 20.79
C ASP A 518 3.65 5.43 20.68
N HIS A 519 3.11 4.25 20.41
CA HIS A 519 3.91 3.14 19.94
C HIS A 519 4.27 3.55 18.51
N SER A 520 5.33 4.34 18.39
CA SER A 520 6.18 4.29 17.22
C SER A 520 6.66 2.85 17.14
N SER A 521 5.91 2.00 16.44
CA SER A 521 6.43 0.76 15.89
C SER A 521 7.44 1.15 14.80
N GLY A 522 8.58 1.67 15.23
CA GLY A 522 9.75 1.89 14.42
C GLY A 522 10.39 0.55 14.15
N GLY A 523 9.77 -0.25 13.28
CA GLY A 523 10.53 -1.23 12.53
C GLY A 523 11.42 -0.43 11.59
N GLY A 524 12.74 -0.48 11.79
CA GLY A 524 13.71 0.31 11.02
C GLY A 524 13.40 0.22 9.53
N SER A 525 13.57 1.31 8.77
CA SER A 525 13.53 1.21 7.30
C SER A 525 14.58 0.20 6.84
N SER A 526 14.31 -0.54 5.76
CA SER A 526 15.36 -1.28 5.06
C SER A 526 16.51 -0.32 4.74
N THR A 527 17.73 -0.79 4.97
CA THR A 527 18.97 -0.08 4.60
C THR A 527 19.58 -0.80 3.42
N PHE A 528 19.82 -0.10 2.31
CA PHE A 528 20.45 -0.65 1.12
C PHE A 528 21.82 -0.02 0.87
N HIS A 529 22.79 -0.84 0.52
CA HIS A 529 24.10 -0.40 0.04
C HIS A 529 24.31 -0.92 -1.37
N SER A 530 24.42 0.02 -2.33
CA SER A 530 24.75 -0.30 -3.73
C SER A 530 26.17 -0.84 -3.88
N SER A 531 27.08 -0.50 -2.96
CA SER A 531 28.39 -1.09 -2.82
C SER A 531 28.94 -0.94 -1.40
N TYR A 532 29.54 -2.00 -0.86
CA TYR A 532 30.36 -2.00 0.36
C TYR A 532 31.43 -3.10 0.25
N SER A 533 32.40 -3.14 1.17
CA SER A 533 33.44 -4.18 1.17
C SER A 533 33.40 -5.00 2.46
N GLY A 534 33.61 -6.31 2.34
CA GLY A 534 33.93 -7.17 3.48
C GLY A 534 35.38 -6.99 3.92
N SER A 535 35.79 -7.75 4.93
CA SER A 535 37.16 -7.79 5.45
C SER A 535 38.16 -8.35 4.44
N SER A 536 37.69 -9.13 3.48
CA SER A 536 38.46 -9.63 2.33
C SER A 536 38.85 -8.54 1.33
N GLY A 537 38.25 -7.35 1.41
CA GLY A 537 38.36 -6.28 0.41
C GLY A 537 37.52 -6.50 -0.85
N SER A 538 36.73 -7.57 -0.90
CA SER A 538 35.85 -7.86 -2.03
C SER A 538 34.57 -7.02 -1.96
N SER A 539 34.03 -6.65 -3.13
CA SER A 539 32.91 -5.71 -3.24
C SER A 539 31.56 -6.41 -3.31
N HIS A 540 30.65 -6.04 -2.42
CA HIS A 540 29.28 -6.56 -2.32
C HIS A 540 28.25 -5.44 -2.45
N SER A 541 27.01 -5.77 -2.80
CA SER A 541 25.84 -4.92 -2.55
C SER A 541 24.90 -5.65 -1.61
N GLY A 542 23.89 -4.99 -1.07
CA GLY A 542 22.98 -5.69 -0.17
C GLY A 542 22.01 -4.80 0.56
N SER A 543 21.12 -5.44 1.31
CA SER A 543 20.20 -4.75 2.19
C SER A 543 19.98 -5.48 3.50
N GLY A 544 19.53 -4.77 4.52
CA GLY A 544 19.19 -5.37 5.79
C GLY A 544 18.23 -4.52 6.61
N ARG A 545 17.66 -5.14 7.63
CA ARG A 545 16.66 -4.53 8.51
C ARG A 545 16.66 -5.18 9.88
N ASP A 546 16.19 -4.44 10.88
CA ASP A 546 15.95 -4.93 12.25
C ASP A 546 14.53 -5.44 12.41
N PHE A 547 14.29 -6.36 13.36
CA PHE A 547 12.95 -6.86 13.66
C PHE A 547 12.68 -7.20 15.13
#